data_AF-A0A535Q7Y3-F1
#
_entry.id   AF-A0A535Q7Y3-F1
#
_cell.length_a   1.000
_cell.length_b   1.000
_cell.length_c   1.000
_cell.angle_alpha   90.00
_cell.angle_beta   90.00
_cell.angle_gamma   90.00
#
_symmetry.space_group_name_H-M   'P 1'
#
loop_
_entity.id
_entity.type
_entity.pdbx_description
1 polymer ?
#
loop_
_entity_poly.entity_id
_entity_poly.type
_entity_poly.pdbx_seq_one_letter_code
_entity_poly.pdbx_strand_id
1 'polypeptide(L)'
;GELPADLVFKLSVQIGTANPAAALVMERLGGGTLNPPTDLSLAQLAAIRQATTMPLDVYVEAPDDFGGFVRHYEIAELVRVAAPIYLKFGLRNAPDVYPSGTHLEPTVIALSRERVRRASIGLALLREYYPEAITSELRAKGLAVPVLS
;
A
#
# COMPACT_ATOMS: atom_id res chain seq x y z
N GLY A 1 -16.62 -8.11 22.15
CA GLY A 1 -16.56 -6.65 22.39
C GLY A 1 -17.60 -5.97 21.52
N GLU A 2 -17.68 -4.65 21.57
CA GLU A 2 -18.62 -3.87 20.74
C GLU A 2 -18.16 -3.71 19.28
N LEU A 3 -16.88 -3.98 19.00
CA LEU A 3 -16.33 -3.90 17.65
C LEU A 3 -16.77 -5.11 16.80
N PRO A 4 -17.03 -4.91 15.49
CA PRO A 4 -17.33 -5.99 14.56
C PRO A 4 -16.22 -7.06 14.54
N ALA A 5 -16.61 -8.32 14.42
CA ALA A 5 -15.67 -9.45 14.41
C ALA A 5 -14.77 -9.46 13.16
N ASP A 6 -15.17 -8.76 12.10
CA ASP A 6 -14.49 -8.62 10.82
C ASP A 6 -13.75 -7.28 10.67
N LEU A 7 -13.59 -6.51 11.76
CA LEU A 7 -12.80 -5.29 11.77
C LEU A 7 -11.32 -5.57 11.45
N VAL A 8 -10.75 -4.79 10.53
CA VAL A 8 -9.34 -4.89 10.14
C VAL A 8 -8.61 -3.60 10.51
N PHE A 9 -7.54 -3.72 11.30
CA PHE A 9 -6.66 -2.60 11.65
C PHE A 9 -5.53 -2.46 10.62
N LYS A 10 -5.52 -1.34 9.90
CA LYS A 10 -4.43 -1.01 8.98
C LYS A 10 -3.34 -0.23 9.71
N LEU A 11 -2.13 -0.77 9.73
CA LEU A 11 -0.98 -0.14 10.36
C LEU A 11 -0.38 0.90 9.40
N SER A 12 -0.34 2.16 9.84
CA SER A 12 0.17 3.29 9.05
C SER A 12 1.68 3.19 8.84
N VAL A 13 2.16 3.74 7.71
CA VAL A 13 3.60 3.92 7.43
C VAL A 13 4.29 4.71 8.54
N GLN A 14 3.57 5.64 9.18
CA GLN A 14 4.08 6.46 10.28
C GLN A 14 4.41 5.66 11.56
N ILE A 15 3.91 4.42 11.69
CA ILE A 15 4.28 3.53 12.80
C ILE A 15 5.75 3.09 12.66
N GLY A 16 6.32 3.14 11.45
CA GLY A 16 7.75 2.92 11.22
C GLY A 16 8.19 1.46 11.42
N THR A 17 7.31 0.49 11.17
CA THR A 17 7.63 -0.94 11.31
C THR A 17 8.58 -1.39 10.19
N ALA A 18 9.88 -1.31 10.47
CA ALA A 18 10.96 -1.46 9.48
C ALA A 18 11.65 -2.83 9.45
N ASN A 19 11.24 -3.79 10.30
CA ASN A 19 11.94 -5.07 10.44
C ASN A 19 11.00 -6.22 10.82
N PRO A 20 11.46 -7.49 10.66
CA PRO A 20 10.62 -8.67 10.87
C PRO A 20 10.11 -8.83 12.30
N ALA A 21 10.94 -8.53 13.31
CA ALA A 21 10.55 -8.66 14.71
C ALA A 21 9.42 -7.69 15.08
N ALA A 22 9.52 -6.44 14.62
CA ALA A 22 8.48 -5.44 14.83
C ALA A 22 7.17 -5.83 14.11
N ALA A 23 7.24 -6.35 12.88
CA ALA A 23 6.06 -6.80 12.14
C ALA A 23 5.31 -7.92 12.88
N LEU A 24 6.05 -8.91 13.40
CA LEU A 24 5.47 -10.01 14.19
C LEU A 24 4.81 -9.50 15.49
N VAL A 25 5.44 -8.54 16.17
CA VAL A 25 4.85 -7.92 17.37
C VAL A 25 3.53 -7.22 17.01
N MET A 26 3.51 -6.43 15.94
CA MET A 26 2.30 -5.71 15.51
C MET A 26 1.16 -6.65 15.13
N GLU A 27 1.45 -7.77 14.46
CA GLU A 27 0.46 -8.81 14.17
C GLU A 27 -0.12 -9.42 15.45
N ARG A 28 0.74 -9.75 16.43
CA ARG A 28 0.32 -10.31 17.73
C ARG A 28 -0.53 -9.33 18.55
N LEU A 29 -0.38 -8.03 18.32
CA LEU A 29 -1.20 -6.99 18.94
C LEU A 29 -2.53 -6.76 18.20
N GLY A 30 -2.81 -7.51 17.13
CA GLY A 30 -4.07 -7.44 16.38
C GLY A 30 -4.00 -6.62 15.09
N GLY A 31 -2.80 -6.35 14.56
CA GLY A 31 -2.63 -5.75 13.24
C GLY A 31 -3.25 -6.60 12.14
N GLY A 32 -3.92 -5.95 11.18
CA GLY A 32 -4.57 -6.63 10.05
C GLY A 32 -3.80 -6.49 8.74
N THR A 33 -3.33 -5.28 8.41
CA THR A 33 -2.40 -5.03 7.28
C THR A 33 -1.26 -4.13 7.73
N LEU A 34 -0.11 -4.24 7.05
CA LEU A 34 1.09 -3.47 7.39
C LEU A 34 1.57 -2.62 6.22
N ASN A 35 1.62 -1.31 6.42
CA ASN A 35 2.30 -0.37 5.53
C ASN A 35 3.73 -0.11 6.06
N PRO A 36 4.78 -0.77 5.52
CA PRO A 36 6.14 -0.56 5.98
C PRO A 36 6.71 0.79 5.50
N PRO A 37 7.85 1.26 6.05
CA PRO A 37 8.59 2.39 5.50
C PRO A 37 8.88 2.25 4.00
N THR A 38 8.87 3.38 3.30
CA THR A 38 8.92 3.46 1.83
C THR A 38 10.27 3.13 1.23
N ASP A 39 11.33 3.29 2.02
CA ASP A 39 12.74 3.15 1.63
C ASP A 39 13.30 1.74 1.81
N LEU A 40 12.49 0.79 2.29
CA LEU A 40 12.94 -0.59 2.49
C LEU A 40 13.30 -1.26 1.16
N SER A 41 14.47 -1.91 1.14
CA SER A 41 14.90 -2.76 0.03
C SER A 41 13.99 -3.97 -0.15
N LEU A 42 14.05 -4.58 -1.34
CA LEU A 42 13.33 -5.83 -1.65
C LEU A 42 13.68 -6.95 -0.66
N ALA A 43 14.95 -7.06 -0.27
CA ALA A 43 15.39 -8.07 0.71
C ALA A 43 14.78 -7.82 2.11
N GLN A 44 14.68 -6.56 2.54
CA GLN A 44 14.04 -6.22 3.81
C GLN A 44 12.53 -6.48 3.78
N LEU A 45 11.86 -6.16 2.68
CA LEU A 45 10.44 -6.47 2.49
C LEU A 45 10.19 -7.98 2.48
N ALA A 46 11.05 -8.76 1.81
CA ALA A 46 11.00 -10.22 1.82
C ALA A 46 11.19 -10.79 3.24
N ALA A 47 12.14 -10.24 4.01
CA ALA A 47 12.36 -10.65 5.39
C ALA A 47 11.15 -10.34 6.29
N ILE A 48 10.51 -9.18 6.12
CA ILE A 48 9.25 -8.85 6.81
C ILE A 48 8.16 -9.84 6.41
N ARG A 49 8.01 -10.13 5.11
CA ARG A 49 7.02 -11.07 4.60
C ARG A 49 7.15 -12.45 5.23
N GLN A 50 8.36 -12.92 5.48
CA GLN A 50 8.61 -14.22 6.12
C GLN A 50 8.18 -14.29 7.59
N ALA A 51 8.08 -13.14 8.28
CA ALA A 51 7.82 -13.09 9.71
C ALA A 51 6.36 -12.79 10.10
N THR A 52 5.53 -12.34 9.15
CA THR A 52 4.12 -12.04 9.42
C THR A 52 3.21 -12.67 8.38
N THR A 53 1.91 -12.83 8.66
CA THR A 53 0.87 -13.22 7.69
C THR A 53 0.03 -12.04 7.18
N MET A 54 0.14 -10.87 7.81
CA MET A 54 -0.54 -9.63 7.40
C MET A 54 -0.20 -9.25 5.95
N PRO A 55 -1.16 -8.91 5.06
CA PRO A 55 -0.85 -8.31 3.77
C PRO A 55 -0.03 -7.03 3.91
N LEU A 56 0.92 -6.81 3.00
CA LEU A 56 1.77 -5.60 3.01
C LEU A 56 1.19 -4.52 2.10
N ASP A 57 1.06 -3.29 2.59
CA ASP A 57 0.65 -2.12 1.83
C ASP A 57 1.89 -1.33 1.39
N VAL A 58 2.46 -1.58 0.21
CA VAL A 58 3.76 -1.00 -0.20
C VAL A 58 3.58 0.13 -1.21
N TYR A 59 4.19 1.28 -0.94
CA TYR A 59 4.31 2.34 -1.93
C TYR A 59 5.22 1.94 -3.08
N VAL A 60 4.64 1.80 -4.26
CA VAL A 60 5.36 1.79 -5.53
C VAL A 60 5.81 3.20 -5.87
N GLU A 61 4.98 4.18 -5.54
CA GLU A 61 5.30 5.57 -5.67
C GLU A 61 4.82 6.28 -4.41
N ALA A 62 5.73 6.88 -3.65
CA ALA A 62 5.40 7.56 -2.40
C ALA A 62 5.13 9.06 -2.66
N PRO A 63 4.24 9.70 -1.88
CA PRO A 63 4.19 11.15 -1.83
C PRO A 63 5.46 11.71 -1.16
N ASP A 64 5.72 13.00 -1.33
CA ASP A 64 7.01 13.62 -1.00
C ASP A 64 7.28 13.67 0.51
N ASP A 65 6.23 13.79 1.32
CA ASP A 65 6.26 13.74 2.80
C ASP A 65 6.65 12.35 3.33
N PHE A 66 6.52 11.31 2.51
CA PHE A 66 7.02 9.95 2.77
C PHE A 66 8.23 9.61 1.88
N GLY A 67 9.05 10.61 1.53
CA GLY A 67 10.33 10.43 0.87
C GLY A 67 10.30 10.36 -0.67
N GLY A 68 9.12 10.42 -1.30
CA GLY A 68 9.02 10.60 -2.76
C GLY A 68 9.66 9.49 -3.60
N PHE A 69 9.73 8.26 -3.08
CA PHE A 69 10.30 7.11 -3.79
C PHE A 69 9.48 6.74 -5.03
N VAL A 70 10.15 6.30 -6.11
CA VAL A 70 9.52 5.83 -7.35
C VAL A 70 10.14 4.50 -7.73
N ARG A 71 9.34 3.44 -7.67
CA ARG A 71 9.78 2.04 -7.72
C ARG A 71 8.98 1.24 -8.77
N HIS A 72 8.51 1.92 -9.82
CA HIS A 72 7.64 1.31 -10.86
C HIS A 72 8.27 0.07 -11.52
N TYR A 73 9.58 0.07 -11.77
CA TYR A 73 10.28 -1.08 -12.34
C TYR A 73 10.50 -2.23 -11.35
N GLU A 74 10.32 -2.01 -10.05
CA GLU A 74 10.44 -3.06 -9.04
C GLU A 74 9.11 -3.77 -8.76
N ILE A 75 7.99 -3.33 -9.35
CA ILE A 75 6.65 -3.86 -9.03
C ILE A 75 6.57 -5.38 -9.16
N ALA A 76 7.14 -5.96 -10.22
CA ALA A 76 7.16 -7.40 -10.41
C ALA A 76 7.88 -8.13 -9.27
N GLU A 77 9.02 -7.61 -8.83
CA GLU A 77 9.79 -8.19 -7.72
C GLU A 77 9.11 -7.96 -6.37
N LEU A 78 8.56 -6.76 -6.15
CA LEU A 78 7.74 -6.45 -4.98
C LEU A 78 6.61 -7.47 -4.83
N VAL A 79 5.86 -7.73 -5.90
CA VAL A 79 4.79 -8.73 -5.88
C VAL A 79 5.33 -10.12 -5.58
N ARG A 80 6.42 -10.54 -6.22
CA ARG A 80 6.98 -11.87 -6.04
C ARG A 80 7.45 -12.14 -4.61
N VAL A 81 8.09 -11.17 -3.96
CA VAL A 81 8.71 -11.38 -2.64
C VAL A 81 7.81 -11.01 -1.46
N ALA A 82 6.76 -10.21 -1.68
CA ALA A 82 5.94 -9.66 -0.61
C ALA A 82 4.44 -10.00 -0.70
N ALA A 83 3.99 -10.75 -1.72
CA ALA A 83 2.60 -11.19 -1.80
C ALA A 83 2.16 -12.00 -0.56
N PRO A 84 0.95 -11.79 0.00
CA PRO A 84 -0.07 -10.85 -0.47
C PRO A 84 0.32 -9.38 -0.20
N ILE A 85 0.16 -8.54 -1.23
CA ILE A 85 0.61 -7.14 -1.24
C ILE A 85 -0.43 -6.24 -1.89
N TYR A 86 -0.62 -5.05 -1.34
CA TYR A 86 -1.34 -3.94 -1.94
C TYR A 86 -0.34 -2.91 -2.46
N LEU A 87 -0.35 -2.66 -3.76
CA LEU A 87 0.50 -1.65 -4.40
C LEU A 87 -0.13 -0.27 -4.22
N LYS A 88 0.58 0.65 -3.56
CA LYS A 88 0.12 2.02 -3.32
C LYS A 88 0.77 3.00 -4.28
N PHE A 89 -0.04 3.89 -4.82
CA PHE A 89 0.38 4.99 -5.70
C PHE A 89 0.03 6.32 -5.05
N GLY A 90 1.02 6.93 -4.39
CA GLY A 90 0.91 8.16 -3.61
C GLY A 90 0.92 9.45 -4.45
N LEU A 91 1.54 9.39 -5.63
CA LEU A 91 1.83 10.51 -6.54
C LEU A 91 2.96 11.43 -6.05
N ARG A 92 4.18 11.19 -6.52
CA ARG A 92 5.37 12.02 -6.25
C ARG A 92 5.26 13.38 -6.95
N ASN A 93 5.79 14.43 -6.31
CA ASN A 93 5.78 15.83 -6.74
C ASN A 93 4.38 16.44 -6.78
N ALA A 94 3.40 15.83 -6.11
CA ALA A 94 2.09 16.43 -5.93
C ALA A 94 2.11 17.37 -4.73
N PRO A 95 1.46 18.54 -4.81
CA PRO A 95 1.25 19.36 -3.64
C PRO A 95 0.39 18.60 -2.62
N ASP A 96 0.67 18.79 -1.33
CA ASP A 96 -0.23 18.33 -0.29
C ASP A 96 -1.55 19.11 -0.39
N VAL A 97 -2.66 18.36 -0.34
CA VAL A 97 -4.02 18.89 -0.49
C VAL A 97 -4.85 18.67 0.77
N TYR A 98 -4.25 18.15 1.85
CA TYR A 98 -4.94 17.90 3.11
C TYR A 98 -4.60 18.98 4.17
N PRO A 99 -5.60 19.52 4.90
CA PRO A 99 -7.05 19.34 4.69
C PRO A 99 -7.52 20.00 3.39
N SER A 100 -8.52 19.40 2.75
CA SER A 100 -9.04 19.88 1.46
C SER A 100 -10.42 20.52 1.57
N GLY A 101 -10.65 21.61 0.84
CA GLY A 101 -11.96 22.24 0.67
C GLY A 101 -12.24 22.58 -0.79
N THR A 102 -13.40 23.18 -1.08
CA THR A 102 -13.84 23.48 -2.46
C THR A 102 -12.85 24.32 -3.27
N HIS A 103 -12.07 25.18 -2.60
CA HIS A 103 -10.99 25.96 -3.21
C HIS A 103 -9.84 25.12 -3.81
N LEU A 104 -9.69 23.85 -3.40
CA LEU A 104 -8.70 22.90 -3.93
C LEU A 104 -9.33 21.82 -4.81
N GLU A 105 -10.65 21.80 -4.97
CA GLU A 105 -11.37 20.73 -5.69
C GLU A 105 -10.84 20.50 -7.12
N PRO A 106 -10.60 21.53 -7.96
CA PRO A 106 -10.03 21.33 -9.29
C PRO A 106 -8.66 20.65 -9.25
N THR A 107 -7.83 21.00 -8.27
CA THR A 107 -6.50 20.41 -8.05
C THR A 107 -6.62 18.96 -7.61
N VAL A 108 -7.48 18.66 -6.63
CA VAL A 108 -7.71 17.29 -6.15
C VAL A 108 -8.19 16.37 -7.27
N ILE A 109 -9.11 16.85 -8.12
CA ILE A 109 -9.60 16.10 -9.28
C ILE A 109 -8.45 15.84 -10.27
N ALA A 110 -7.63 16.85 -10.58
CA ALA A 110 -6.50 16.72 -11.49
C ALA A 110 -5.47 15.70 -10.97
N LEU A 111 -5.07 15.80 -9.70
CA LEU A 111 -4.13 14.87 -9.07
C LEU A 111 -4.70 13.45 -8.96
N SER A 112 -6.01 13.31 -8.72
CA SER A 112 -6.67 12.00 -8.70
C SER A 112 -6.60 11.31 -10.06
N ARG A 113 -6.84 12.04 -11.15
CA ARG A 113 -6.69 11.52 -12.52
C ARG A 113 -5.25 11.11 -12.81
N GLU A 114 -4.28 11.93 -12.41
CA GLU A 114 -2.87 11.60 -12.59
C GLU A 114 -2.44 10.37 -11.78
N ARG A 115 -2.93 10.22 -10.54
CA ARG A 115 -2.69 9.02 -9.72
C ARG A 115 -3.21 7.76 -10.40
N VAL A 116 -4.42 7.80 -10.98
CA VAL A 116 -4.99 6.68 -11.77
C VAL A 116 -4.13 6.39 -12.99
N ARG A 117 -3.66 7.42 -13.71
CA ARG A 117 -2.74 7.25 -14.84
C ARG A 117 -1.44 6.57 -14.41
N ARG A 118 -0.80 7.00 -13.33
CA ARG A 118 0.45 6.38 -12.83
C ARG A 118 0.23 4.95 -12.34
N ALA A 119 -0.89 4.67 -11.68
CA ALA A 119 -1.27 3.31 -11.34
C ALA A 119 -1.42 2.43 -12.59
N SER A 120 -2.04 2.95 -13.67
CA SER A 120 -2.19 2.20 -14.93
C SER A 120 -0.84 1.85 -15.57
N ILE A 121 0.15 2.74 -15.48
CA ILE A 121 1.52 2.50 -15.95
C ILE A 121 2.19 1.40 -15.12
N GLY A 122 2.12 1.50 -13.78
CA GLY A 122 2.67 0.47 -12.90
C GLY A 122 2.05 -0.91 -13.14
N LEU A 123 0.74 -0.98 -13.33
CA LEU A 123 0.06 -2.23 -13.67
C LEU A 123 0.42 -2.76 -15.07
N ALA A 124 0.71 -1.88 -16.03
CA ALA A 124 1.23 -2.31 -17.33
C ALA A 124 2.61 -2.96 -17.20
N LEU A 125 3.52 -2.36 -16.43
CA LEU A 125 4.85 -2.93 -16.15
C LEU A 125 4.75 -4.26 -15.39
N LEU A 126 3.83 -4.38 -14.43
CA LEU A 126 3.58 -5.66 -13.75
C LEU A 126 3.16 -6.75 -14.73
N ARG A 127 2.22 -6.46 -15.64
CA ARG A 127 1.77 -7.43 -16.66
C ARG A 127 2.88 -7.80 -17.63
N GLU A 128 3.76 -6.87 -17.96
CA GLU A 128 4.89 -7.12 -18.86
C GLU A 128 5.96 -8.01 -18.20
N TYR A 129 6.33 -7.72 -16.96
CA TYR A 129 7.45 -8.39 -16.28
C TYR A 129 7.05 -9.57 -15.37
N TYR A 130 5.78 -9.70 -15.02
CA TYR A 130 5.26 -10.84 -14.24
C TYR A 130 3.78 -11.12 -14.57
N PRO A 131 3.49 -11.64 -15.78
CA PRO A 131 2.12 -11.87 -16.26
C PRO A 131 1.32 -12.89 -15.43
N GLU A 132 1.99 -13.74 -14.65
CA GLU A 132 1.36 -14.73 -13.76
C GLU A 132 0.82 -14.12 -12.46
N ALA A 133 1.08 -12.85 -12.19
CA ALA A 133 0.59 -12.16 -11.00
C ALA A 133 -0.94 -12.18 -10.94
N ILE A 134 -1.49 -12.70 -9.83
CA ILE A 134 -2.94 -12.77 -9.61
C ILE A 134 -3.37 -11.52 -8.83
N THR A 135 -4.28 -10.74 -9.41
CA THR A 135 -4.89 -9.58 -8.76
C THR A 135 -6.23 -9.97 -8.15
N SER A 136 -6.53 -9.46 -6.96
CA SER A 136 -7.84 -9.68 -6.34
C SER A 136 -8.95 -8.93 -7.08
N GLU A 137 -10.14 -9.52 -7.14
CA GLU A 137 -11.33 -8.86 -7.66
C GLU A 137 -11.77 -7.65 -6.82
N LEU A 138 -12.61 -6.79 -7.40
CA LEU A 138 -13.26 -5.71 -6.67
C LEU A 138 -14.02 -6.27 -5.45
N ARG A 139 -13.91 -5.57 -4.31
CA ARG A 139 -14.50 -5.98 -3.02
C ARG A 139 -13.96 -7.30 -2.46
N ALA A 140 -12.69 -7.61 -2.70
CA ALA A 140 -12.01 -8.73 -2.06
C ALA A 140 -12.23 -8.73 -0.53
N LYS A 141 -12.49 -9.92 0.04
CA LYS A 141 -12.87 -10.09 1.46
C LYS A 141 -11.88 -9.42 2.43
N GLY A 142 -10.59 -9.39 2.11
CA GLY A 142 -9.54 -8.77 2.94
C GLY A 142 -9.51 -7.24 2.95
N LEU A 143 -10.39 -6.56 2.22
CA LEU A 143 -10.48 -5.09 2.19
C LEU A 143 -11.31 -4.50 3.33
N ALA A 144 -12.07 -5.33 4.07
CA ALA A 144 -12.95 -4.91 5.16
C ALA A 144 -13.87 -3.72 4.77
N VAL A 145 -14.54 -3.85 3.62
CA VAL A 145 -15.48 -2.84 3.12
C VAL A 145 -16.67 -2.79 4.09
N PRO A 146 -17.06 -1.60 4.59
CA PRO A 146 -18.21 -1.47 5.48
C PRO A 146 -19.48 -2.03 4.84
N VAL A 147 -20.20 -2.88 5.57
CA VAL A 147 -21.55 -3.31 5.21
C VAL A 147 -22.53 -2.20 5.54
N LEU A 148 -23.40 -1.87 4.59
CA LEU A 148 -24.53 -0.96 4.83
C LEU A 148 -25.50 -1.68 5.78
N SER A 149 -25.75 -1.08 6.95
CA SER A 149 -26.77 -1.51 7.91
C SER A 149 -28.17 -1.11 7.45
#